data_AF-A0A661JPP1-F1
#
_entry.id   AF-A0A661JPP1-F1
#
_cell.length_a   1.000
_cell.length_b   1.000
_cell.length_c   1.000
_cell.angle_alpha   90.00
_cell.angle_beta   90.00
_cell.angle_gamma   90.00
#
_symmetry.space_group_name_H-M   'P 1'
#
loop_
_entity.id
_entity.type
_entity.pdbx_description
1 polymer ?
#
loop_
_entity_poly.entity_id
_entity_poly.type
_entity_poly.pdbx_seq_one_letter_code
_entity_poly.pdbx_strand_id
1 'polypeptide(L)' 'IRGFYLRLIQAGKPVKVALVACMRKLLVILNAIVRDGQLWRYSPASP' A
#
# COMPACT_ATOMS: atom_id res chain seq x y z
N ILE A 1 3.46 -4.94 0.74
CA ILE A 1 3.84 -3.51 0.93
C ILE A 1 5.35 -3.30 1.04
N ARG A 2 6.10 -4.22 1.67
CA ARG A 2 7.57 -4.13 1.81
C ARG A 2 8.31 -3.82 0.50
N GLY A 3 7.98 -4.48 -0.62
CA GLY A 3 8.61 -4.19 -1.92
C GLY A 3 8.37 -2.76 -2.42
N PHE A 4 7.17 -2.21 -2.20
CA PHE A 4 6.86 -0.81 -2.56
C PHE A 4 7.64 0.18 -1.69
N TYR A 5 7.73 -0.09 -0.39
CA TYR A 5 8.57 0.69 0.53
C TYR A 5 10.04 0.67 0.09
N LEU A 6 10.60 -0.51 -0.17
CA LEU A 6 12.00 -0.65 -0.61
C LEU A 6 12.25 0.08 -1.95
N ARG A 7 11.29 0.05 -2.88
CA ARG A 7 11.39 0.79 -4.15
C ARG A 7 11.44 2.31 -3.92
N LEU A 8 10.65 2.83 -2.97
CA LEU A 8 10.65 4.25 -2.63
C LEU A 8 11.95 4.68 -1.97
N ILE A 9 12.48 3.84 -1.06
CA ILE A 9 13.78 4.10 -0.42
C ILE A 9 14.92 4.05 -1.44
N GLN A 10 14.93 3.05 -2.33
CA GLN A 10 15.93 2.95 -3.41
C GLN A 10 15.86 4.12 -4.40
N ALA A 11 14.67 4.70 -4.58
CA ALA A 11 14.49 5.93 -5.37
C ALA A 11 14.94 7.21 -4.62
N GLY A 12 15.61 7.10 -3.47
CA GLY A 12 16.13 8.23 -2.70
C GLY A 12 15.07 9.01 -1.91
N LYS A 13 13.85 8.48 -1.75
CA LYS A 13 12.81 9.19 -1.00
C LYS A 13 13.07 9.13 0.51
N PRO A 14 12.80 10.21 1.26
CA PRO A 14 12.88 10.19 2.71
C PRO A 14 12.01 9.09 3.31
N VAL A 15 12.50 8.44 4.37
CA VAL A 15 11.80 7.34 5.06
C VAL A 15 10.36 7.71 5.44
N LYS A 16 10.15 8.93 5.96
CA LYS A 16 8.82 9.45 6.30
C LYS A 16 7.88 9.48 5.10
N VAL A 17 8.37 9.92 3.93
CA VAL A 17 7.58 9.97 2.70
C VAL A 17 7.24 8.55 2.22
N ALA A 18 8.18 7.62 2.33
CA ALA A 18 7.94 6.22 1.98
C ALA A 18 6.87 5.58 2.88
N LEU A 19 6.89 5.85 4.19
CA LEU A 19 5.88 5.39 5.14
C LEU A 19 4.51 6.00 4.86
N VAL A 20 4.44 7.32 4.66
CA VAL A 20 3.17 8.02 4.35
C VAL A 20 2.58 7.51 3.04
N ALA A 21 3.40 7.24 2.01
CA ALA A 21 2.95 6.65 0.76
C ALA A 21 2.38 5.23 0.95
N CYS A 22 3.03 4.40 1.79
CA CYS A 22 2.52 3.08 2.15
C CYS A 22 1.16 3.17 2.86
N MET A 23 1.01 4.09 3.83
CA MET A 23 -0.25 4.33 4.54
C MET A 23 -1.35 4.80 3.59
N ARG A 24 -1.06 5.76 2.70
CA ARG A 24 -2.02 6.25 1.71
C ARG A 24 -2.50 5.11 0.80
N LYS A 25 -1.59 4.23 0.36
CA LYS A 25 -1.95 3.05 -0.45
C LYS A 25 -2.91 2.11 0.30
N LEU A 26 -2.70 1.89 1.59
CA LEU A 26 -3.60 1.09 2.43
C LEU A 26 -4.98 1.73 2.55
N LEU A 27 -5.03 3.02 2.88
CA LEU A 27 -6.29 3.76 3.01
C LEU A 27 -7.08 3.79 1.70
N VAL A 28 -6.41 3.91 0.55
CA VAL A 28 -7.07 3.86 -0.76
C VAL A 28 -7.70 2.50 -1.02
N ILE A 29 -7.01 1.40 -0.68
CA ILE A 29 -7.56 0.04 -0.82
C ILE A 29 -8.78 -0.11 0.10
N LEU A 30 -8.67 0.31 1.36
CA LEU A 30 -9.77 0.24 2.31
C LEU A 30 -10.98 1.06 1.83
N ASN A 31 -10.75 2.28 1.36
CA ASN A 31 -11.80 3.15 0.85
C ASN A 31 -12.49 2.55 -0.39
N ALA A 32 -11.74 1.87 -1.25
CA ALA A 32 -12.32 1.16 -2.39
C ALA A 32 -13.21 -0.01 -1.95
N ILE A 33 -12.78 -0.79 -0.95
CA ILE A 33 -13.55 -1.91 -0.41
C ILE A 33 -14.85 -1.44 0.23
N VAL A 34 -14.78 -0.37 1.05
CA VAL A 34 -15.96 0.23 1.70
C VAL A 34 -16.94 0.77 0.65
N ARG A 35 -16.44 1.46 -0.38
CA ARG A 35 -17.27 2.02 -1.45
C ARG A 35 -17.98 0.94 -2.26
N ASP A 36 -17.29 -0.15 -2.59
CA ASP A 36 -17.85 -1.25 -3.38
C ASP A 36 -18.69 -2.23 -2.54
N GLY A 37 -18.78 -2.05 -1.21
CA GLY A 37 -19.48 -2.95 -0.30
C GLY A 37 -18.92 -4.39 -0.32
N GLN A 38 -17.70 -4.56 -0.84
CA GLN A 38 -17.07 -5.86 -1.00
C GLN A 38 -16.45 -6.31 0.32
N LEU A 39 -16.43 -7.62 0.55
CA LEU A 39 -15.68 -8.20 1.65
C LEU A 39 -14.18 -8.14 1.33
N TRP A 40 -13.36 -7.88 2.35
CA TRP A 40 -11.90 -7.87 2.19
C TRP A 40 -11.42 -9.20 1.57
N ARG A 41 -10.86 -9.13 0.36
CA ARG A 41 -10.22 -10.26 -0.32
C ARG A 41 -8.71 -10.15 -0.20
N TYR A 42 -8.13 -10.98 0.66
CA TYR A 42 -6.68 -11.17 0.70
C TYR A 42 -6.25 -12.00 -0.51
N SER A 43 -5.62 -11.36 -1.49
CA SER A 43 -4.87 -12.06 -2.54
C SER A 43 -3.39 -12.00 -2.17
N PRO A 44 -2.80 -13.08 -1.62
CA PRO A 44 -1.36 -13.14 -1.48
C PRO A 44 -0.76 -13.03 -2.89
N ALA A 45 0.14 -12.06 -3.08
CA ALA A 45 0.95 -12.03 -4.29
C ALA A 45 1.62 -13.40 -4.42
N SER A 46 1.25 -14.14 -5.46
CA SER A 46 1.83 -15.44 -5.78
C SER A 46 3.35 -15.29 -5.90
N PRO A 47 4.14 -16.26 -5.40
CA PRO A 47 5.59 -16.18 -5.36
C PRO A 47 6.23 -15.97 -6.73
#